data_AF-O25839-F1
#
_entry.id   AF-O25839-F1
#
_cell.length_a   1.000
_cell.length_b   1.000
_cell.length_c   1.000
_cell.angle_alpha   90.00
_cell.angle_beta   90.00
_cell.angle_gamma   90.00
#
_symmetry.space_group_name_H-M   'P 1'
#
loop_
_entity.id
_entity.type
_entity.pdbx_description
1 polymer ?
#
loop_
_entity_poly.entity_id
_entity_poly.type
_entity_poly.pdbx_seq_one_letter_code
_entity_poly.pdbx_strand_id
1 'polypeptide(L)' 'MFHEFRDEISVLKANNPHFDKIFEKHNQLDDDIKTAEQQNASDAEVSHMKKQKLKLKDEIHSMIIEYREKQKSERA' A
#
# COMPACT_ATOMS: atom_id res chain seq x y z
N MET A 1 4.01 -0.43 12.17
CA MET A 1 4.65 -1.31 11.16
C MET A 1 4.99 -0.45 9.95
N PHE A 2 6.25 -0.49 9.49
CA PHE A 2 6.88 0.44 8.53
C PHE A 2 6.98 1.92 8.97
N HIS A 3 7.42 2.19 10.20
CA HIS A 3 7.78 3.57 10.58
C HIS A 3 8.96 4.11 9.77
N GLU A 4 9.88 3.25 9.35
CA GLU A 4 11.07 3.67 8.60
C GLU A 4 10.73 4.16 7.18
N PHE A 5 9.71 3.58 6.54
CA PHE A 5 9.37 3.93 5.15
C PHE A 5 8.19 4.89 5.05
N ARG A 6 7.61 5.39 6.15
CA ARG A 6 6.43 6.27 6.09
C ARG A 6 6.69 7.55 5.30
N ASP A 7 7.85 8.16 5.51
CA ASP A 7 8.31 9.31 4.73
C ASP A 7 8.51 8.93 3.26
N GLU A 8 9.20 7.83 2.98
CA GLU A 8 9.47 7.37 1.60
C GLU A 8 8.19 7.04 0.85
N ILE A 9 7.22 6.41 1.51
CA ILE A 9 5.86 6.17 0.99
C ILE A 9 5.19 7.49 0.63
N SER A 10 5.25 8.50 1.50
CA SER A 10 4.61 9.78 1.25
C SER A 10 5.28 10.52 0.09
N VAL A 11 6.61 10.47 0.01
CA VAL A 11 7.38 11.07 -1.08
C VAL A 11 7.11 10.34 -2.40
N LEU A 12 7.14 9.00 -2.39
CA LEU A 12 6.82 8.17 -3.55
C LEU A 12 5.40 8.37 -4.02
N LYS A 13 4.42 8.47 -3.11
CA LYS A 13 3.05 8.78 -3.48
C LYS A 13 2.94 10.12 -4.20
N ALA A 14 3.66 11.13 -3.72
CA ALA A 14 3.65 12.46 -4.34
C ALA A 14 4.43 12.53 -5.66
N ASN A 15 5.51 11.77 -5.80
CA ASN A 15 6.43 11.86 -6.94
C ASN A 15 6.24 10.76 -7.99
N ASN A 16 5.69 9.61 -7.60
CA ASN A 16 5.57 8.43 -8.44
C ASN A 16 4.10 8.06 -8.67
N PRO A 17 3.54 8.36 -9.86
CA PRO A 17 2.13 8.07 -10.16
C PRO A 17 1.81 6.58 -10.18
N HIS A 18 2.79 5.70 -10.38
CA HIS A 18 2.59 4.26 -10.23
C HIS A 18 2.31 3.88 -8.78
N PHE A 19 3.10 4.44 -7.86
CA PHE A 19 2.92 4.23 -6.43
C PHE A 19 1.59 4.82 -5.95
N ASP A 20 1.26 6.03 -6.41
CA ASP A 20 0.00 6.69 -6.08
C ASP A 20 -1.23 5.83 -6.41
N LYS A 21 -1.28 5.24 -7.61
CA LYS A 21 -2.37 4.33 -8.01
C LYS A 21 -2.50 3.10 -7.11
N ILE A 22 -1.39 2.52 -6.68
CA ILE A 22 -1.41 1.33 -5.80
C ILE A 22 -1.79 1.73 -4.39
N PHE A 23 -1.28 2.87 -3.91
CA PHE A 23 -1.63 3.41 -2.60
C PHE A 23 -3.09 3.83 -2.51
N GLU A 24 -3.63 4.44 -3.55
CA GLU A 24 -5.04 4.80 -3.65
C GLU A 24 -5.91 3.53 -3.58
N LYS A 25 -5.60 2.50 -4.36
CA LYS A 25 -6.26 1.19 -4.24
C LYS A 25 -6.17 0.61 -2.84
N HIS A 26 -5.00 0.72 -2.19
CA HIS A 26 -4.83 0.24 -0.81
C HIS A 26 -5.74 1.01 0.14
N ASN A 27 -5.81 2.34 -0.01
CA ASN A 27 -6.60 3.20 0.86
C ASN A 27 -8.10 2.97 0.65
N GLN A 28 -8.55 2.88 -0.59
CA GLN A 28 -9.94 2.53 -0.92
C GLN A 28 -10.30 1.18 -0.32
N LEU A 29 -9.45 0.18 -0.50
CA LEU A 29 -9.71 -1.15 0.04
C LEU A 29 -9.66 -1.18 1.58
N ASP A 30 -8.77 -0.41 2.22
CA ASP A 30 -8.75 -0.27 3.68
C ASP A 30 -10.04 0.35 4.21
N ASP A 31 -10.55 1.37 3.52
CA ASP A 31 -11.81 2.04 3.84
C ASP A 31 -13.00 1.10 3.64
N ASP A 32 -13.00 0.36 2.54
CA ASP A 32 -14.01 -0.65 2.23
C ASP A 32 -13.97 -1.76 3.29
N ILE A 33 -12.78 -2.23 3.72
CA ILE A 33 -12.65 -3.23 4.80
C ILE A 33 -13.23 -2.70 6.10
N LYS A 34 -12.92 -1.46 6.47
CA LYS A 34 -13.45 -0.84 7.69
C LYS A 34 -14.97 -0.73 7.61
N THR A 35 -15.51 -0.30 6.48
CA THR A 35 -16.95 -0.20 6.25
C THR A 35 -17.60 -1.58 6.33
N ALA A 36 -17.01 -2.59 5.68
CA ALA A 36 -17.48 -3.96 5.72
C ALA A 36 -17.43 -4.56 7.14
N GLU A 37 -16.35 -4.34 7.89
CA GLU A 37 -16.24 -4.78 9.29
C GLU A 37 -17.24 -4.06 10.19
N GLN A 38 -17.48 -2.75 9.98
CA GLN A 38 -18.49 -1.98 10.70
C GLN A 38 -19.92 -2.45 10.37
N GLN A 39 -20.20 -2.75 9.11
CA GLN A 39 -21.49 -3.25 8.64
C GLN A 39 -21.73 -4.73 8.97
N ASN A 40 -20.79 -5.40 9.67
CA ASN A 40 -20.84 -6.84 9.92
C ASN A 40 -21.06 -7.63 8.62
N ALA A 41 -20.34 -7.23 7.57
CA ALA A 41 -20.31 -7.96 6.32
C ALA A 41 -19.85 -9.41 6.55
N SER A 42 -20.15 -10.27 5.57
CA SER A 42 -19.77 -11.67 5.66
C SER A 42 -18.25 -11.84 5.79
N ASP A 43 -17.81 -12.78 6.62
CA ASP A 43 -16.38 -13.10 6.81
C ASP A 43 -15.67 -13.34 5.47
N ALA A 44 -16.36 -13.93 4.49
CA ALA A 44 -15.84 -14.14 3.15
C ALA A 44 -15.43 -12.84 2.44
N GLU A 45 -16.25 -11.78 2.51
CA GLU A 45 -15.97 -10.48 1.90
C GLU A 45 -14.79 -9.83 2.61
N VAL A 46 -14.86 -9.71 3.94
CA VAL A 46 -13.78 -9.14 4.76
C VAL A 46 -12.46 -9.90 4.55
N SER A 47 -12.51 -11.23 4.44
CA SER A 47 -11.36 -12.10 4.17
C SER A 47 -10.78 -11.85 2.77
N HIS A 48 -11.63 -11.71 1.76
CA HIS A 48 -11.19 -11.38 0.40
C HIS A 48 -10.50 -10.01 0.36
N MET A 49 -11.09 -9.01 0.99
CA MET A 49 -10.54 -7.66 1.04
C MET A 49 -9.25 -7.60 1.85
N LYS A 50 -9.17 -8.26 3.02
CA LYS A 50 -7.93 -8.38 3.80
C LYS A 50 -6.80 -8.99 2.98
N LYS A 51 -7.07 -10.02 2.18
CA LYS A 51 -6.08 -10.60 1.25
C LYS A 51 -5.63 -9.59 0.20
N GLN A 52 -6.56 -8.83 -0.38
CA GLN A 52 -6.20 -7.78 -1.33
C GLN A 52 -5.37 -6.66 -0.67
N LYS A 53 -5.68 -6.28 0.58
CA LYS A 53 -4.94 -5.25 1.31
C LYS A 53 -3.52 -5.72 1.60
N LEU A 54 -3.36 -7.00 1.95
CA LEU A 54 -2.04 -7.61 2.12
C LEU A 54 -1.23 -7.55 0.82
N LYS A 55 -1.84 -7.91 -0.32
CA LYS A 55 -1.19 -7.81 -1.63
C LYS A 55 -0.76 -6.38 -1.96
N LEU A 56 -1.65 -5.40 -1.78
CA LEU A 56 -1.34 -4.00 -2.06
C LEU A 56 -0.25 -3.47 -1.14
N LYS A 57 -0.24 -3.87 0.13
CA LYS A 57 0.83 -3.54 1.08
C LYS A 57 2.17 -4.15 0.66
N ASP A 58 2.17 -5.38 0.17
CA ASP A 58 3.36 -6.06 -0.33
C ASP A 58 3.91 -5.36 -1.59
N GLU A 59 3.02 -4.96 -2.49
CA GLU A 59 3.36 -4.23 -3.71
C GLU A 59 3.91 -2.83 -3.40
N ILE A 60 3.28 -2.11 -2.46
CA ILE A 60 3.81 -0.87 -1.89
C ILE A 60 5.22 -1.10 -1.32
N HIS A 61 5.42 -2.19 -0.57
CA HIS A 61 6.71 -2.49 0.02
C HIS A 61 7.78 -2.74 -1.04
N SER A 62 7.48 -3.58 -2.04
CA SER A 62 8.36 -3.86 -3.17
C SER A 62 8.78 -2.58 -3.87
N MET A 63 7.83 -1.69 -4.16
CA MET A 63 8.12 -0.41 -4.82
C MET A 63 9.01 0.51 -4.00
N ILE A 64 8.86 0.54 -2.67
CA ILE A 64 9.75 1.33 -1.81
C ILE A 64 11.17 0.78 -1.88
N ILE A 65 11.33 -0.55 -1.80
CA ILE A 65 12.64 -1.20 -1.87
C ILE A 65 13.29 -0.93 -3.23
N GLU A 66 12.55 -1.09 -4.33
CA GLU A 66 13.03 -0.77 -5.68
C GLU A 66 13.42 0.70 -5.82
N TYR A 67 12.63 1.63 -5.26
CA TYR A 67 12.94 3.05 -5.28
C TYR A 67 14.24 3.36 -4.50
N ARG A 68 14.41 2.76 -3.32
CA ARG A 68 15.65 2.87 -2.53
C ARG A 68 16.85 2.32 -3.28
N GLU A 69 16.66 1.19 -3.96
CA GLU A 69 17.71 0.54 -4.74
C GLU A 69 18.11 1.40 -5.94
N LYS A 70 17.14 1.97 -6.66
CA LYS A 70 17.40 2.95 -7.73
C LYS A 70 18.10 4.20 -7.20
N GLN A 71 17.66 4.75 -6.06
CA GLN A 71 18.32 5.91 -5.44
C GLN A 71 19.77 5.61 -5.04
N LYS A 72 20.09 4.37 -4.64
CA LYS A 72 21.48 3.96 -4.39
C LYS A 72 22.27 3.86 -5.67
N SER A 73 21.71 3.27 -6.72
CA SER A 73 22.43 3.05 -7.98
C SER A 73 22.72 4.35 -8.74
N GLU A 74 21.87 5.38 -8.62
CA GLU A 74 22.13 6.69 -9.28
C GLU A 74 23.22 7.49 -8.57
N ARG A 75 23.52 7.16 -7.30
CA ARG A 75 24.57 7.84 -6.51
C ARG A 75 25.93 7.14 -6.53
N ALA A 76 26.01 5.94 -7.10
CA ALA A 76 27.23 5.15 -7.20
C ALA A 76 27.89 5.36 -8.57
#